data_AF-A0A2T0N3M4-F1
#
_entry.id   AF-A0A2T0N3M4-F1
#
_cell.length_a   1.000
_cell.length_b   1.000
_cell.length_c   1.000
_cell.angle_alpha   90.00
_cell.angle_beta   90.00
_cell.angle_gamma   90.00
#
_symmetry.space_group_name_H-M   'P 1'
#
loop_
_entity.id
_entity.type
_entity.pdbx_description
1 polymer ?
#
loop_
_entity_poly.entity_id
_entity_poly.type
_entity_poly.pdbx_seq_one_letter_code
_entity_poly.pdbx_strand_id
1 'polypeptide(L)'
;MSGEAGSTSGRAGAERRRLAATVAGAADAVVSVLAAHPMRGSAPYPAGDVLAVLLGQQRILLEAVDGWEGPLAVTADGRPEPLAGELALFMSYLQLSCVLYRGLSDIPASMRADAARHLSTIHLAARRLRDRARRAARAA
;
A
#
# COMPACT_ATOMS: atom_id res chain seq x y z
N MET A 1 -8.69 33.37 28.29
CA MET A 1 -7.66 32.50 27.71
C MET A 1 -8.28 31.75 26.54
N SER A 2 -8.40 32.40 25.38
CA SER A 2 -9.06 31.84 24.20
C SER A 2 -8.09 31.94 23.03
N GLY A 3 -7.40 30.84 22.70
CA GLY A 3 -6.38 30.89 21.65
C GLY A 3 -5.60 29.59 21.40
N GLU A 4 -6.22 28.41 21.40
CA GLU A 4 -5.50 27.16 21.05
C GLU A 4 -6.20 26.27 19.99
N ALA A 5 -7.47 26.49 19.67
CA ALA A 5 -8.21 25.62 18.74
C ALA A 5 -7.74 25.68 17.27
N GLY A 6 -6.98 26.70 16.88
CA GLY A 6 -6.50 26.89 15.50
C GLY A 6 -5.29 26.03 15.12
N SER A 7 -4.48 25.57 16.07
CA SER A 7 -3.20 24.89 15.78
C SER A 7 -3.34 23.39 15.53
N THR A 8 -4.38 22.75 16.07
CA THR A 8 -4.56 21.29 16.03
C THR A 8 -5.10 20.81 14.68
N SER A 9 -5.98 21.59 14.06
CA SER A 9 -6.57 21.31 12.74
C SER A 9 -5.51 21.30 11.62
N GLY A 10 -4.58 22.27 11.65
CA GLY A 10 -3.49 22.34 10.67
C GLY A 10 -2.50 21.19 10.76
N ARG A 11 -2.21 20.70 11.97
CA ARG A 11 -1.32 19.54 12.19
C ARG A 11 -1.94 18.25 11.66
N ALA A 12 -3.20 17.98 12.01
CA ALA A 12 -3.91 16.78 11.54
C ALA A 12 -4.02 16.74 10.00
N GLY A 13 -4.25 17.89 9.36
CA GLY A 13 -4.25 17.99 7.89
C GLY A 13 -2.89 17.68 7.28
N ALA A 14 -1.80 18.19 7.87
CA ALA A 14 -0.44 17.94 7.41
C ALA A 14 -0.02 16.47 7.55
N GLU A 15 -0.34 15.85 8.69
CA GLU A 15 -0.11 14.42 8.92
C GLU A 15 -0.88 13.56 7.92
N ARG A 16 -2.15 13.89 7.64
CA ARG A 16 -2.95 13.15 6.65
C ARG A 16 -2.33 13.24 5.26
N ARG A 17 -1.86 14.42 4.85
CA ARG A 17 -1.14 14.60 3.58
C ARG A 17 0.13 13.76 3.52
N ARG A 18 0.89 13.71 4.62
CA ARG A 18 2.12 12.91 4.72
C ARG A 18 1.84 11.41 4.61
N LEU A 19 0.84 10.91 5.32
CA LEU A 19 0.40 9.52 5.21
C LEU A 19 -0.04 9.22 3.77
N ALA A 20 -0.93 10.04 3.20
CA ALA A 20 -1.42 9.85 1.84
C ALA A 20 -0.30 9.89 0.80
N ALA A 21 0.68 10.78 0.94
CA ALA A 21 1.85 10.82 0.05
C ALA A 21 2.71 9.55 0.16
N THR A 22 2.92 9.05 1.39
CA THR A 22 3.68 7.81 1.64
C THR A 22 2.95 6.60 1.04
N VAL A 23 1.65 6.49 1.27
CA VAL A 23 0.80 5.44 0.69
C VAL A 23 0.82 5.49 -0.84
N ALA A 24 0.71 6.69 -1.42
CA ALA A 24 0.79 6.85 -2.87
C ALA A 24 2.14 6.41 -3.43
N GLY A 25 3.24 6.77 -2.79
CA GLY A 25 4.60 6.37 -3.19
C GLY A 25 4.80 4.86 -3.13
N ALA A 26 4.41 4.24 -2.01
CA ALA A 26 4.53 2.80 -1.83
C ALA A 26 3.69 2.00 -2.83
N ALA A 27 2.43 2.42 -3.04
CA ALA A 27 1.56 1.79 -4.03
C ALA A 27 2.11 1.96 -5.46
N ASP A 28 2.68 3.12 -5.81
CA ASP A 28 3.29 3.34 -7.13
C ASP A 28 4.53 2.47 -7.39
N ALA A 29 5.36 2.25 -6.37
CA ALA A 29 6.49 1.34 -6.46
C ALA A 29 6.03 -0.10 -6.73
N VAL A 30 4.97 -0.56 -6.06
CA VAL A 30 4.37 -1.88 -6.30
C VAL A 30 3.76 -1.97 -7.70
N VAL A 31 3.03 -0.94 -8.16
CA VAL A 31 2.51 -0.88 -9.53
C VAL A 31 3.65 -0.99 -10.54
N SER A 32 4.74 -0.27 -10.33
CA SER A 32 5.88 -0.20 -11.24
C SER A 32 6.60 -1.54 -11.35
N VAL A 33 6.91 -2.20 -10.24
CA VAL A 33 7.61 -3.50 -10.27
C VAL A 33 6.74 -4.59 -10.91
N LEU A 34 5.44 -4.63 -10.61
CA LEU A 34 4.54 -5.63 -11.19
C LEU A 34 4.25 -5.37 -12.68
N ALA A 35 4.25 -4.11 -13.12
CA ALA A 35 4.14 -3.77 -14.53
C ALA A 35 5.42 -4.11 -15.33
N ALA A 36 6.59 -3.95 -14.72
CA ALA A 36 7.87 -4.32 -15.32
C ALA A 36 8.06 -5.84 -15.42
N HIS A 37 7.47 -6.61 -14.49
CA HIS A 37 7.55 -8.06 -14.45
C HIS A 37 6.15 -8.69 -14.52
N PRO A 38 5.44 -8.61 -15.66
CA PRO A 38 4.17 -9.29 -15.82
C PRO A 38 4.41 -10.81 -15.90
N MET A 39 3.65 -11.59 -15.13
CA MET A 39 3.73 -13.04 -15.22
C MET A 39 3.06 -13.51 -16.53
N ARG A 40 3.85 -14.02 -17.48
CA ARG A 40 3.37 -14.43 -18.81
C ARG A 40 3.82 -15.86 -19.14
N GLY A 41 2.86 -16.72 -19.46
CA GLY A 41 3.12 -18.07 -19.93
C GLY A 41 3.98 -18.88 -18.95
N SER A 42 4.98 -19.59 -19.49
CA SER A 42 5.87 -20.50 -18.75
C SER A 42 7.25 -19.91 -18.42
N ALA A 43 7.51 -18.64 -18.78
CA ALA A 43 8.82 -18.03 -18.55
C ALA A 43 9.13 -17.88 -17.06
N PRO A 44 10.38 -18.09 -16.61
CA PRO A 44 10.78 -17.86 -15.21
C PRO A 44 10.34 -16.48 -14.72
N TYR A 45 9.81 -16.44 -13.49
CA TYR A 45 9.37 -15.22 -12.83
C TYR A 45 10.41 -14.80 -11.80
N PRO A 46 10.91 -13.55 -11.80
CA PRO A 46 11.93 -13.11 -10.85
C PRO A 46 11.31 -12.83 -9.47
N ALA A 47 10.89 -13.89 -8.78
CA ALA A 47 10.16 -13.79 -7.53
C ALA A 47 10.99 -13.08 -6.45
N GLY A 48 12.29 -13.38 -6.36
CA GLY A 48 13.18 -12.75 -5.38
C GLY A 48 13.21 -11.23 -5.48
N ASP A 49 13.41 -10.70 -6.69
CA ASP A 49 13.51 -9.25 -6.93
C ASP A 49 12.17 -8.55 -6.70
N VAL A 50 11.08 -9.13 -7.20
CA VAL A 50 9.72 -8.59 -7.03
C VAL A 50 9.33 -8.58 -5.55
N LEU A 51 9.56 -9.68 -4.83
CA LEU A 51 9.20 -9.79 -3.42
C LEU A 51 10.04 -8.87 -2.54
N ALA A 52 11.31 -8.64 -2.86
CA ALA A 52 12.12 -7.66 -2.15
C ALA A 52 11.49 -6.26 -2.20
N VAL A 53 10.96 -5.85 -3.35
CA VAL A 53 10.22 -4.58 -3.48
C VAL A 53 8.93 -4.61 -2.67
N LEU A 54 8.10 -5.65 -2.81
CA LEU A 54 6.84 -5.75 -2.06
C LEU A 54 7.05 -5.70 -0.54
N LEU A 55 8.06 -6.42 -0.04
CA LEU A 55 8.41 -6.45 1.38
C LEU A 55 8.93 -5.09 1.86
N GLY A 56 9.74 -4.41 1.06
CA GLY A 56 10.19 -3.05 1.34
C GLY A 56 9.03 -2.06 1.46
N GLN A 57 8.07 -2.14 0.54
CA GLN A 57 6.88 -1.27 0.59
C GLN A 57 5.95 -1.61 1.74
N GLN A 58 5.80 -2.89 2.10
CA GLN A 58 5.02 -3.29 3.28
C GLN A 58 5.60 -2.67 4.56
N ARG A 59 6.93 -2.66 4.72
CA ARG A 59 7.59 -2.05 5.88
C ARG A 59 7.37 -0.55 5.93
N ILE A 60 7.52 0.15 4.81
CA ILE A 60 7.26 1.60 4.71
C ILE A 60 5.81 1.91 5.13
N LEU A 61 4.84 1.09 4.69
CA LEU A 61 3.45 1.28 5.06
C LEU A 61 3.18 1.02 6.54
N LEU A 62 3.79 -0.03 7.12
CA LEU A 62 3.72 -0.29 8.56
C LEU A 62 4.29 0.88 9.37
N GLU A 63 5.48 1.36 9.01
CA GLU A 63 6.11 2.52 9.66
C GLU A 63 5.24 3.79 9.54
N ALA A 64 4.59 4.00 8.40
CA ALA A 64 3.68 5.14 8.20
C ALA A 64 2.41 5.03 9.04
N VAL A 65 1.89 3.81 9.23
CA VAL A 65 0.74 3.52 10.09
C VAL A 65 1.12 3.66 11.57
N ASP A 66 2.28 3.15 11.97
CA ASP A 66 2.75 3.25 13.36
C ASP A 66 3.03 4.70 13.78
N GLY A 67 3.46 5.54 12.83
CA GLY A 67 3.65 6.97 13.03
C GLY A 67 2.37 7.81 13.01
N TRP A 68 1.19 7.21 12.84
CA TRP A 68 -0.09 7.91 12.83
C TRP A 68 -0.72 7.92 14.23
N GLU A 69 -0.90 9.10 14.81
CA GLU A 69 -1.34 9.25 16.22
C GLU A 69 -2.84 8.97 16.44
N GLY A 70 -3.65 8.93 15.37
CA GLY A 70 -5.11 8.82 15.45
C GLY A 70 -5.67 7.44 15.08
N PRO A 71 -6.99 7.25 15.19
CA PRO A 71 -7.63 6.09 14.57
C PRO A 71 -7.50 6.20 13.04
N LEU A 72 -7.06 5.12 12.38
CA LEU A 72 -7.05 5.07 10.91
C LEU A 72 -8.41 4.81 10.31
N ALA A 73 -9.32 4.15 11.04
CA ALA A 73 -10.62 3.74 10.50
C ALA A 73 -11.61 4.90 10.35
N VAL A 74 -11.45 5.96 11.14
CA VAL A 74 -12.39 7.07 11.22
C VAL A 74 -11.67 8.41 11.25
N THR A 75 -12.31 9.43 10.70
CA THR A 75 -11.89 10.82 10.77
C THR A 75 -12.22 11.43 12.14
N ALA A 76 -11.68 12.61 12.43
CA ALA A 76 -11.93 13.30 13.71
C ALA A 76 -13.42 13.62 13.98
N ASP A 77 -14.23 13.74 12.93
CA ASP A 77 -15.69 13.93 12.98
C ASP A 77 -16.47 12.60 12.93
N GLY A 78 -15.81 11.46 13.13
CA GLY A 78 -16.43 10.14 13.26
C GLY A 78 -16.91 9.51 11.95
N ARG A 79 -16.55 10.08 10.80
CA ARG A 79 -16.88 9.49 9.48
C ARG A 79 -15.84 8.45 9.09
N PRO A 80 -16.17 7.48 8.23
CA PRO A 80 -15.18 6.52 7.72
C PRO A 80 -14.02 7.25 7.01
N GLU A 81 -12.79 6.91 7.36
CA GLU A 81 -11.60 7.49 6.71
C GLU A 81 -11.47 6.95 5.28
N PRO A 82 -11.51 7.83 4.26
CA PRO A 82 -11.50 7.43 2.85
C PRO A 82 -10.41 6.43 2.42
N LEU A 83 -9.23 6.47 3.02
CA LEU A 83 -8.10 5.61 2.62
C LEU A 83 -8.03 4.28 3.38
N ALA A 84 -8.65 4.18 4.56
CA ALA A 84 -8.38 3.14 5.53
C ALA A 84 -8.64 1.72 5.00
N GLY A 85 -9.81 1.51 4.40
CA GLY A 85 -10.20 0.19 3.92
C GLY A 85 -9.34 -0.32 2.76
N GLU A 86 -9.03 0.56 1.79
CA GLU A 86 -8.18 0.21 0.66
C GLU A 86 -6.73 -0.02 1.10
N LEU A 87 -6.22 0.79 2.04
CA LEU A 87 -4.89 0.62 2.62
C LEU A 87 -4.77 -0.71 3.35
N ALA A 88 -5.71 -1.03 4.24
CA ALA A 88 -5.71 -2.27 5.02
C ALA A 88 -5.77 -3.51 4.11
N LEU A 89 -6.65 -3.48 3.09
CA LEU A 89 -6.73 -4.56 2.10
C LEU A 89 -5.44 -4.71 1.31
N PHE A 90 -4.80 -3.60 0.92
CA PHE A 90 -3.55 -3.66 0.18
C PHE A 90 -2.41 -4.23 1.04
N MET A 91 -2.27 -3.77 2.29
CA MET A 91 -1.28 -4.29 3.24
C MET A 91 -1.49 -5.76 3.56
N SER A 92 -2.74 -6.26 3.59
CA SER A 92 -3.01 -7.67 3.81
C SER A 92 -2.56 -8.53 2.62
N TYR A 93 -2.74 -8.06 1.38
CA TYR A 93 -2.21 -8.76 0.21
C TYR A 93 -0.68 -8.77 0.17
N LEU A 94 -0.03 -7.65 0.52
CA LEU A 94 1.43 -7.58 0.59
C LEU A 94 1.96 -8.55 1.65
N GLN A 95 1.36 -8.56 2.85
CA GLN A 95 1.72 -9.51 3.90
C GLN A 95 1.55 -10.97 3.43
N LEU A 96 0.44 -11.28 2.78
CA LEU A 96 0.16 -12.61 2.25
C LEU A 96 1.23 -13.04 1.24
N SER A 97 1.59 -12.17 0.28
CA SER A 97 2.68 -12.42 -0.66
C SER A 97 4.02 -12.69 0.01
N CYS A 98 4.34 -11.90 1.04
CA CYS A 98 5.60 -12.02 1.77
C CYS A 98 5.72 -13.33 2.54
N VAL A 99 4.58 -13.93 2.94
CA VAL A 99 4.54 -15.24 3.58
C VAL A 99 4.54 -16.36 2.55
N LEU A 100 3.63 -16.33 1.57
CA LEU A 100 3.41 -17.43 0.62
C LEU A 100 4.62 -17.70 -0.27
N TYR A 101 5.34 -16.66 -0.69
CA TYR A 101 6.42 -16.78 -1.66
C TYR A 101 7.80 -16.59 -1.04
N ARG A 102 7.90 -16.61 0.29
CA ARG A 102 9.16 -16.40 1.02
C ARG A 102 10.24 -17.39 0.56
N GLY A 103 11.41 -16.88 0.22
CA GLY A 103 12.57 -17.69 -0.14
C GLY A 103 12.54 -18.26 -1.56
N LEU A 104 11.49 -17.95 -2.35
CA LEU A 104 11.42 -18.34 -3.74
C LEU A 104 12.24 -17.38 -4.61
N SER A 105 13.16 -17.93 -5.39
CA SER A 105 13.82 -17.21 -6.48
C SER A 105 12.97 -17.19 -7.76
N ASP A 106 12.16 -18.24 -7.97
CA ASP A 106 11.16 -18.38 -9.05
C ASP A 106 9.87 -19.00 -8.49
N ILE A 107 8.75 -18.77 -9.18
CA ILE A 107 7.44 -19.35 -8.83
C ILE A 107 7.33 -20.77 -9.44
N PRO A 108 7.12 -21.82 -8.63
CA PRO A 108 6.93 -23.18 -9.12
C PRO A 108 5.79 -23.29 -10.13
N ALA A 109 5.96 -24.14 -11.14
CA ALA A 109 4.98 -24.31 -12.22
C ALA A 109 3.55 -24.59 -11.71
N SER A 110 3.42 -25.42 -10.67
CA SER A 110 2.15 -25.76 -10.02
C SER A 110 1.43 -24.56 -9.39
N MET A 111 2.16 -23.50 -9.05
CA MET A 111 1.62 -22.31 -8.38
C MET A 111 1.42 -21.12 -9.33
N ARG A 112 1.89 -21.20 -10.59
CA ARG A 112 1.93 -20.06 -11.51
C ARG A 112 0.56 -19.45 -11.79
N ALA A 113 -0.47 -20.28 -11.98
CA ALA A 113 -1.82 -19.77 -12.23
C ALA A 113 -2.36 -18.97 -11.04
N ASP A 114 -2.14 -19.46 -9.82
CA ASP A 114 -2.60 -18.82 -8.59
C ASP A 114 -1.79 -17.56 -8.30
N ALA A 115 -0.48 -17.63 -8.45
CA ALA A 115 0.41 -16.48 -8.31
C ALA A 115 0.09 -15.38 -9.33
N ALA A 116 -0.21 -15.73 -10.59
CA ALA A 116 -0.60 -14.75 -11.60
C ALA A 116 -1.89 -14.01 -11.21
N ARG A 117 -2.91 -14.73 -10.73
CA ARG A 117 -4.17 -14.14 -10.25
C ARG A 117 -3.95 -13.25 -9.02
N HIS A 118 -3.14 -13.73 -8.08
CA HIS A 118 -2.80 -13.02 -6.85
C HIS A 118 -2.04 -11.71 -7.14
N LEU A 119 -0.97 -11.76 -7.93
CA LEU A 119 -0.20 -10.57 -8.31
C LEU A 119 -1.00 -9.59 -9.16
N SER A 120 -1.90 -10.08 -10.02
CA SER A 120 -2.82 -9.21 -10.78
C SER A 120 -3.78 -8.48 -9.85
N THR A 121 -4.28 -9.15 -8.82
CA THR A 121 -5.14 -8.55 -7.78
C THR A 121 -4.37 -7.47 -7.01
N ILE A 122 -3.13 -7.75 -6.60
CA ILE A 122 -2.25 -6.76 -5.95
C ILE A 122 -2.03 -5.55 -6.85
N HIS A 123 -1.71 -5.77 -8.13
CA HIS A 123 -1.48 -4.69 -9.07
C HIS A 123 -2.70 -3.77 -9.21
N LEU A 124 -3.91 -4.34 -9.32
CA LEU A 124 -5.15 -3.56 -9.39
C LEU A 124 -5.43 -2.79 -8.09
N ALA A 125 -5.26 -3.44 -6.94
CA ALA A 125 -5.43 -2.81 -5.62
C ALA A 125 -4.45 -1.64 -5.45
N ALA A 126 -3.17 -1.84 -5.80
CA ALA A 126 -2.13 -0.81 -5.74
C ALA A 126 -2.48 0.40 -6.62
N ARG A 127 -2.94 0.19 -7.86
CA ARG A 127 -3.36 1.28 -8.75
C ARG A 127 -4.48 2.12 -8.15
N ARG A 128 -5.54 1.47 -7.66
CA ARG A 128 -6.70 2.14 -7.05
C ARG A 128 -6.29 2.95 -5.82
N LEU A 129 -5.54 2.32 -4.92
CA LEU A 129 -5.05 2.95 -3.69
C LEU A 129 -4.15 4.14 -4.00
N ARG A 130 -3.19 3.99 -4.93
CA ARG A 130 -2.30 5.07 -5.38
C ARG A 130 -3.10 6.28 -5.86
N ASP A 131 -4.05 6.06 -6.76
CA ASP A 131 -4.81 7.15 -7.37
C ASP A 131 -5.70 7.85 -6.32
N ARG A 132 -6.25 7.10 -5.36
CA ARG A 132 -7.02 7.65 -4.24
C ARG A 132 -6.15 8.42 -3.25
N ALA A 133 -5.00 7.87 -2.88
CA ALA A 133 -4.02 8.51 -2.00
C ALA A 133 -3.46 9.80 -2.61
N ARG A 134 -3.19 9.82 -3.92
CA ARG A 134 -2.80 11.05 -4.65
C ARG A 134 -3.87 12.14 -4.58
N ARG A 135 -5.16 11.77 -4.67
CA ARG A 135 -6.26 12.74 -4.49
C ARG A 135 -6.33 13.26 -3.06
N ALA A 136 -6.22 12.36 -2.07
CA ALA A 136 -6.24 12.73 -0.66
C ALA A 136 -5.08 13.67 -0.27
N ALA A 137 -3.88 13.42 -0.78
CA ALA A 137 -2.71 14.27 -0.53
C ALA A 137 -2.85 15.70 -1.08
N ARG A 138 -3.71 15.91 -2.09
CA ARG A 138 -3.99 17.23 -2.70
C ARG A 138 -5.18 17.96 -2.08
N ALA A 139 -6.06 17.25 -1.38
CA ALA A 139 -7.37 17.76 -0.94
C ALA A 139 -7.40 18.25 0.52
N ALA A 140 -6.32 18.07 1.27
CA ALA A 140 -6.23 18.42 2.68
C ALA A 140 -5.50 19.74 2.90
#